data_AF-A0A8J4BL10-F1
#
_entry.id   AF-A0A8J4BL10-F1
#
_cell.length_a   1.000
_cell.length_b   1.000
_cell.length_c   1.000
_cell.angle_alpha   90.00
_cell.angle_beta   90.00
_cell.angle_gamma   90.00
#
_symmetry.space_group_name_H-M   'P 1'
#
loop_
_entity.id
_entity.type
_entity.pdbx_description
1 polymer ?
#
loop_
_entity_poly.entity_id
_entity_poly.type
_entity_poly.pdbx_seq_one_letter_code
_entity_poly.pdbx_strand_id
1 'polypeptide(L)'
;MWSTQMRCAPSLRRPITSAAASSRLPPCWRGVAAIRRPYIVVTAAFKNSRTEKLRTLLSGDEILLGPCCHDALSAKLIEQAGFPYAFMSGFCTSAARLGAPDTGLISYGEMVDTGRYIYETTRNLPVIGDGDTGYGNAMNVKRTVRGYAQAGFAGILIEDQVAPKSCGHVRGKRVVGREEAVSRIRAAVDARDEGADILIVARTDARQAVSLEEALWRAQAFAEAGADVLFIDALESEEEMRAFTELGGAAAAVPKMANMLEGGGKTPIFRPSELQAMGFKLVAYPLSLLGVSIRAMQDALIGLRKGRVPPVEALGNFADIQAAVGFPEYFEEEQRYAISTPTSVPAALPEEAAPEAVAAEEVAPEAVAAEEVAPEAVAAEEAAPEAVAAEEAAPDAEAPVVEPEVVAEDRTSTPSDDSATWPLPPESTASTSALYPSVTSSSGSSNSSSSGTGSGADAADDPYYRRNRSLRVRISDVSTGLVKLETRVPAGFLNGLTALIPQVSGFNIEALLEQAMGPEAVRPQAGQPLISIPTGNDMVQIFLE
;
A
#
# COMPACT_ATOMS: atom_id res chain seq x y z
N MET A 1 39.45 -19.80 56.27
CA MET A 1 39.35 -21.11 56.97
C MET A 1 38.25 -21.89 56.26
N TRP A 2 38.56 -23.03 55.63
CA TRP A 2 38.33 -24.38 56.21
C TRP A 2 36.89 -24.54 56.74
N SER A 3 36.07 -25.52 56.39
CA SER A 3 36.08 -26.68 55.46
C SER A 3 34.75 -27.42 55.79
N THR A 4 34.23 -28.30 54.95
CA THR A 4 34.41 -29.76 55.13
C THR A 4 33.83 -30.49 53.92
N GLN A 5 34.56 -31.50 53.42
CA GLN A 5 34.03 -32.49 52.46
C GLN A 5 33.62 -33.76 53.20
N MET A 6 32.57 -34.44 52.72
CA MET A 6 32.52 -35.90 52.74
C MET A 6 31.94 -36.42 51.42
N ARG A 7 32.45 -37.58 50.98
CA ARG A 7 31.96 -38.34 49.82
C ARG A 7 31.60 -39.74 50.31
N CYS A 8 30.56 -40.35 49.73
CA CYS A 8 30.57 -41.79 49.39
C CYS A 8 29.37 -42.18 48.50
N ALA A 9 29.52 -43.31 47.81
CA ALA A 9 28.55 -44.05 46.99
C ALA A 9 29.09 -45.51 46.88
N PRO A 10 28.59 -46.45 46.03
CA PRO A 10 27.32 -46.55 45.29
C PRO A 10 26.61 -47.94 45.39
N SER A 11 25.37 -48.07 44.91
CA SER A 11 24.76 -49.35 44.45
C SER A 11 23.44 -49.07 43.69
N LEU A 12 23.21 -49.42 42.42
CA LEU A 12 23.16 -50.72 41.70
C LEU A 12 21.76 -51.39 41.63
N ARG A 13 21.04 -51.07 40.54
CA ARG A 13 20.15 -51.90 39.70
C ARG A 13 19.11 -52.85 40.34
N ARG A 14 17.87 -52.77 39.82
CA ARG A 14 17.27 -53.83 38.96
C ARG A 14 16.15 -53.28 38.04
N PRO A 15 15.82 -53.93 36.91
CA PRO A 15 14.91 -53.40 35.89
C PRO A 15 13.48 -53.95 35.97
N ILE A 16 12.54 -53.27 35.32
CA ILE A 16 11.20 -53.82 35.00
C ILE A 16 11.30 -54.67 33.72
N THR A 17 10.70 -55.85 33.73
CA THR A 17 10.72 -56.81 32.62
C THR A 17 9.59 -56.60 31.62
N SER A 18 9.81 -57.00 30.37
CA SER A 18 8.84 -56.89 29.27
C SER A 18 7.69 -57.89 29.36
N ALA A 19 6.48 -57.43 29.06
CA ALA A 19 5.41 -58.27 28.50
C ALA A 19 5.40 -58.08 26.98
N ALA A 20 5.20 -59.16 26.21
CA ALA A 20 5.27 -59.13 24.76
C ALA A 20 3.87 -59.04 24.12
N ALA A 21 3.73 -58.18 23.10
CA ALA A 21 2.60 -58.19 22.18
C ALA A 21 3.13 -58.10 20.75
N SER A 22 2.98 -59.16 19.96
CA SER A 22 3.51 -59.25 18.60
C SER A 22 2.46 -58.90 17.55
N SER A 23 2.58 -57.71 16.95
CA SER A 23 1.96 -57.40 15.64
C SER A 23 3.05 -57.36 14.56
N ARG A 24 2.72 -57.80 13.34
CA ARG A 24 3.70 -58.03 12.27
C ARG A 24 3.84 -56.80 11.38
N LEU A 25 5.02 -56.19 11.34
CA LEU A 25 5.40 -55.22 10.31
C LEU A 25 6.08 -55.94 9.12
N PRO A 26 5.88 -55.46 7.87
CA PRO A 26 6.39 -56.11 6.66
C PRO A 26 7.93 -55.99 6.52
N PRO A 27 8.58 -56.84 5.69
CA PRO A 27 10.03 -57.05 5.75
C PRO A 27 10.92 -55.85 5.38
N CYS A 28 10.39 -54.88 4.62
CA CYS A 28 11.17 -53.78 4.04
C CYS A 28 11.71 -52.73 5.04
N TRP A 29 11.28 -52.75 6.31
CA TRP A 29 11.68 -51.74 7.31
C TRP A 29 12.84 -52.15 8.23
N ARG A 30 13.49 -53.30 8.01
CA ARG A 30 14.65 -53.75 8.80
C ARG A 30 15.99 -53.15 8.30
N GLY A 31 16.07 -51.83 8.24
CA GLY A 31 17.26 -51.12 7.72
C GLY A 31 17.65 -49.81 8.40
N VAL A 32 16.74 -49.14 9.12
CA VAL A 32 17.04 -47.83 9.73
C VAL A 32 17.53 -48.00 11.16
N ALA A 33 18.85 -48.04 11.34
CA ALA A 33 19.45 -47.88 12.67
C ALA A 33 19.11 -46.49 13.23
N ALA A 34 18.68 -46.43 14.50
CA ALA A 34 18.24 -45.18 15.12
C ALA A 34 19.43 -44.24 15.42
N ILE A 35 19.88 -43.50 14.41
CA ILE A 35 20.88 -42.44 14.56
C ILE A 35 20.27 -41.30 15.39
N ARG A 36 20.39 -41.40 16.72
CA ARG A 36 20.15 -40.29 17.64
C ARG A 36 21.24 -39.23 17.46
N ARG A 37 21.16 -38.47 16.37
CA ARG A 37 21.87 -37.18 16.29
C ARG A 37 21.35 -36.32 17.44
N PRO A 38 22.22 -35.69 18.25
CA PRO A 38 21.77 -34.67 19.17
C PRO A 38 21.16 -33.54 18.34
N TYR A 39 19.96 -33.07 18.72
CA TYR A 39 19.46 -31.81 18.21
C TYR A 39 20.34 -30.70 18.78
N ILE A 40 21.32 -30.26 17.99
CA ILE A 40 21.97 -28.98 18.21
C ILE A 40 20.89 -27.93 17.93
N VAL A 41 20.28 -27.40 18.99
CA VAL A 41 19.45 -26.21 18.88
C VAL A 41 20.42 -25.07 18.59
N VAL A 42 20.58 -24.74 17.31
CA VAL A 42 21.41 -23.62 16.85
C VAL A 42 20.68 -22.34 17.21
N THR A 43 20.86 -21.85 18.44
CA THR A 43 20.38 -20.55 18.91
C THR A 43 21.25 -19.40 18.39
N ALA A 44 21.84 -19.55 17.20
CA ALA A 44 22.41 -18.42 16.48
C ALA A 44 21.24 -17.66 15.86
N ALA A 45 21.05 -16.40 16.26
CA ALA A 45 20.17 -15.51 15.53
C ALA A 45 20.63 -15.47 14.06
N PHE A 46 19.70 -15.58 13.12
CA PHE A 46 20.02 -15.60 11.69
C PHE A 46 20.47 -14.20 11.27
N LYS A 47 21.78 -13.94 11.34
CA LYS A 47 22.34 -12.62 11.09
C LYS A 47 22.18 -12.26 9.62
N ASN A 48 21.43 -11.21 9.33
CA ASN A 48 21.15 -10.78 7.97
C ASN A 48 22.36 -10.01 7.45
N SER A 49 23.07 -10.59 6.46
CA SER A 49 24.22 -9.96 5.82
C SER A 49 23.89 -8.60 5.20
N ARG A 50 22.61 -8.37 4.84
CA ARG A 50 22.12 -7.09 4.33
C ARG A 50 21.97 -6.05 5.44
N THR A 51 21.58 -6.43 6.65
CA THR A 51 21.57 -5.52 7.83
C THR A 51 22.99 -5.10 8.19
N GLU A 52 23.96 -6.01 8.20
CA GLU A 52 25.37 -5.67 8.43
C GLU A 52 25.95 -4.78 7.32
N LYS A 53 25.62 -5.06 6.05
CA LYS A 53 25.97 -4.17 4.93
C LYS A 53 25.39 -2.77 5.14
N LEU A 54 24.14 -2.63 5.59
CA LEU A 54 23.53 -1.33 5.85
C LEU A 54 24.20 -0.60 7.03
N ARG A 55 24.52 -1.29 8.14
CA ARG A 55 25.33 -0.72 9.24
C ARG A 55 26.68 -0.21 8.75
N THR A 56 27.35 -0.98 7.89
CA THR A 56 28.63 -0.60 7.28
C THR A 56 28.50 0.64 6.41
N LEU A 57 27.50 0.69 5.52
CA LEU A 57 27.24 1.83 4.64
C LEU A 57 26.93 3.12 5.44
N LEU A 58 26.14 3.01 6.51
CA LEU A 58 25.82 4.12 7.41
C LEU A 58 27.02 4.64 8.20
N SER A 59 28.06 3.81 8.39
CA SER A 59 29.27 4.14 9.16
C SER A 59 30.39 4.79 8.34
N GLY A 60 30.29 4.82 7.00
CA GLY A 60 31.23 5.53 6.12
C GLY A 60 30.86 7.01 5.91
N ASP A 61 31.67 7.74 5.16
CA ASP A 61 31.51 9.20 4.99
C ASP A 61 30.50 9.61 3.89
N GLU A 62 30.47 8.88 2.76
CA GLU A 62 29.70 9.29 1.57
C GLU A 62 28.17 9.21 1.73
N ILE A 63 27.44 10.13 1.11
CA ILE A 63 25.97 10.08 1.11
C ILE A 63 25.44 8.88 0.32
N LEU A 64 24.42 8.23 0.86
CA LEU A 64 23.81 7.06 0.25
C LEU A 64 22.54 7.48 -0.50
N LEU A 65 22.42 7.06 -1.76
CA LEU A 65 21.23 7.27 -2.59
C LEU A 65 20.43 5.97 -2.66
N GLY A 66 19.13 6.03 -2.38
CA GLY A 66 18.23 4.88 -2.38
C GLY A 66 16.90 5.19 -3.08
N PRO A 67 16.72 4.75 -4.35
CA PRO A 67 15.43 4.81 -5.01
C PRO A 67 14.37 3.95 -4.29
N CYS A 68 13.12 4.35 -4.40
CA CYS A 68 12.02 3.59 -3.83
C CYS A 68 11.51 2.49 -4.76
N CYS A 69 11.66 1.24 -4.31
CA CYS A 69 10.95 0.09 -4.87
C CYS A 69 9.51 0.01 -4.33
N HIS A 70 8.68 -0.72 -5.06
CA HIS A 70 7.29 -1.02 -4.73
C HIS A 70 6.90 -2.48 -4.99
N ASP A 71 7.80 -3.25 -5.63
CA ASP A 71 7.63 -4.64 -5.99
C ASP A 71 8.99 -5.31 -6.22
N ALA A 72 8.98 -6.60 -6.59
CA ALA A 72 10.19 -7.36 -6.88
C ALA A 72 10.95 -6.86 -8.14
N LEU A 73 10.25 -6.40 -9.18
CA LEU A 73 10.90 -5.96 -10.42
C LEU A 73 11.65 -4.64 -10.21
N SER A 74 11.01 -3.64 -9.57
CA SER A 74 11.66 -2.38 -9.24
C SER A 74 12.86 -2.57 -8.30
N ALA A 75 12.77 -3.45 -7.31
CA ALA A 75 13.91 -3.78 -6.45
C ALA A 75 15.08 -4.44 -7.21
N LYS A 76 14.79 -5.36 -8.14
CA LYS A 76 15.82 -6.00 -8.98
C LYS A 76 16.52 -5.00 -9.91
N LEU A 77 15.76 -4.09 -10.52
CA LEU A 77 16.31 -3.01 -11.35
C LEU A 77 17.20 -2.05 -10.56
N ILE A 78 16.87 -1.74 -9.30
CA ILE A 78 17.73 -0.94 -8.41
C ILE A 78 19.04 -1.67 -8.07
N GLU A 79 19.00 -2.99 -7.84
CA GLU A 79 20.23 -3.78 -7.63
C GLU A 79 21.09 -3.85 -8.90
N GLN A 80 20.48 -4.07 -10.07
CA GLN A 80 21.18 -4.08 -11.37
C GLN A 80 21.80 -2.72 -11.72
N ALA A 81 21.16 -1.61 -11.32
CA ALA A 81 21.72 -0.26 -11.44
C ALA A 81 22.82 0.07 -10.41
N GLY A 82 23.14 -0.86 -9.50
CA GLY A 82 24.29 -0.75 -8.59
C GLY A 82 24.09 0.15 -7.37
N PHE A 83 22.85 0.51 -7.01
CA PHE A 83 22.60 1.37 -5.84
C PHE A 83 23.01 0.68 -4.52
N PRO A 84 23.54 1.44 -3.53
CA PRO A 84 24.07 0.87 -2.29
C PRO A 84 22.97 0.27 -1.39
N TYR A 85 21.77 0.85 -1.41
CA TYR A 85 20.56 0.41 -0.72
C TYR A 85 19.31 0.80 -1.52
N ALA A 86 18.15 0.29 -1.11
CA ALA A 86 16.84 0.78 -1.57
C ALA A 86 15.89 1.01 -0.40
N PHE A 87 14.78 1.70 -0.67
CA PHE A 87 13.68 1.86 0.27
C PHE A 87 12.41 1.24 -0.33
N MET A 88 11.57 0.54 0.44
CA MET A 88 10.26 0.07 -0.04
C MET A 88 9.19 1.04 0.44
N SER A 89 8.65 1.86 -0.46
CA SER A 89 7.71 2.94 -0.11
C SER A 89 6.30 2.41 0.14
N GLY A 90 5.66 2.78 1.25
CA GLY A 90 4.26 2.45 1.54
C GLY A 90 3.31 3.04 0.50
N PHE A 91 3.55 4.31 0.09
CA PHE A 91 2.80 4.95 -0.99
C PHE A 91 2.87 4.16 -2.29
N CYS A 92 4.09 3.82 -2.73
CA CYS A 92 4.26 3.17 -4.03
C CYS A 92 3.79 1.72 -4.01
N THR A 93 3.95 1.02 -2.88
CA THR A 93 3.42 -0.34 -2.69
C THR A 93 1.89 -0.32 -2.70
N SER A 94 1.23 0.64 -2.04
CA SER A 94 -0.23 0.82 -2.12
C SER A 94 -0.70 1.10 -3.55
N ALA A 95 -0.02 2.00 -4.26
CA ALA A 95 -0.36 2.33 -5.65
C ALA A 95 -0.20 1.12 -6.59
N ALA A 96 0.91 0.38 -6.50
CA ALA A 96 1.19 -0.74 -7.39
C ALA A 96 0.39 -2.01 -7.05
N ARG A 97 0.21 -2.31 -5.75
CA ARG A 97 -0.43 -3.56 -5.29
C ARG A 97 -1.95 -3.47 -5.21
N LEU A 98 -2.50 -2.30 -4.89
CA LEU A 98 -3.93 -2.10 -4.65
C LEU A 98 -4.60 -1.17 -5.67
N GLY A 99 -3.83 -0.43 -6.46
CA GLY A 99 -4.37 0.70 -7.25
C GLY A 99 -4.91 1.84 -6.36
N ALA A 100 -4.55 1.87 -5.08
CA ALA A 100 -5.21 2.66 -4.05
C ALA A 100 -4.29 3.72 -3.42
N PRO A 101 -4.84 4.87 -2.98
CA PRO A 101 -4.06 5.96 -2.39
C PRO A 101 -3.50 5.60 -1.01
N ASP A 102 -2.40 6.26 -0.65
CA ASP A 102 -1.76 6.12 0.66
C ASP A 102 -2.52 6.86 1.78
N THR A 103 -3.59 6.22 2.23
CA THR A 103 -4.43 6.65 3.35
C THR A 103 -4.57 5.53 4.39
N GLY A 104 -3.49 4.77 4.62
CA GLY A 104 -3.46 3.67 5.58
C GLY A 104 -4.34 2.47 5.23
N LEU A 105 -4.63 2.26 3.94
CA LEU A 105 -5.44 1.13 3.45
C LEU A 105 -4.64 -0.18 3.35
N ILE A 106 -3.37 -0.10 2.96
CA ILE A 106 -2.51 -1.29 2.82
C ILE A 106 -2.17 -1.89 4.18
N SER A 107 -2.27 -3.21 4.29
CA SER A 107 -2.09 -3.90 5.55
C SER A 107 -0.64 -4.33 5.81
N TYR A 108 -0.33 -4.53 7.09
CA TYR A 108 0.89 -5.20 7.57
C TYR A 108 1.26 -6.45 6.75
N GLY A 109 0.28 -7.30 6.42
CA GLY A 109 0.52 -8.55 5.70
C GLY A 109 0.99 -8.32 4.27
N GLU A 110 0.35 -7.39 3.57
CA GLU A 110 0.67 -7.05 2.18
C GLU A 110 2.04 -6.38 2.03
N MET A 111 2.42 -5.54 3.00
CA MET A 111 3.74 -4.93 3.06
C MET A 111 4.83 -5.98 3.35
N VAL A 112 4.62 -6.87 4.32
CA VAL A 112 5.55 -7.96 4.64
C VAL A 112 5.70 -8.95 3.47
N ASP A 113 4.61 -9.33 2.82
CA ASP A 113 4.63 -10.25 1.69
C ASP A 113 5.32 -9.62 0.46
N THR A 114 5.15 -8.32 0.23
CA THR A 114 5.91 -7.60 -0.82
C THR A 114 7.41 -7.56 -0.47
N GLY A 115 7.75 -7.33 0.80
CA GLY A 115 9.11 -7.38 1.32
C GLY A 115 9.81 -8.72 1.08
N ARG A 116 9.11 -9.85 1.24
CA ARG A 116 9.67 -11.18 0.96
C ARG A 116 10.09 -11.34 -0.49
N TYR A 117 9.21 -11.01 -1.45
CA TYR A 117 9.54 -11.11 -2.87
C TYR A 117 10.70 -10.17 -3.27
N ILE A 118 10.78 -8.99 -2.65
CA ILE A 118 11.91 -8.06 -2.78
C ILE A 118 13.21 -8.66 -2.23
N TYR A 119 13.16 -9.36 -1.09
CA TYR A 119 14.33 -10.04 -0.52
C TYR A 119 14.77 -11.24 -1.36
N GLU A 120 13.83 -12.04 -1.87
CA GLU A 120 14.07 -13.26 -2.67
C GLU A 120 14.65 -12.97 -4.05
N THR A 121 14.19 -11.90 -4.73
CA THR A 121 14.65 -11.54 -6.08
C THR A 121 16.03 -10.86 -6.11
N THR A 122 16.37 -10.12 -5.04
CA THR A 122 17.67 -9.44 -4.90
C THR A 122 18.68 -10.32 -4.18
N ARG A 123 19.98 -10.13 -4.43
CA ARG A 123 21.05 -10.95 -3.81
C ARG A 123 21.66 -10.28 -2.58
N ASN A 124 22.05 -9.01 -2.73
CA ASN A 124 22.89 -8.26 -1.79
C ASN A 124 22.38 -6.82 -1.50
N LEU A 125 21.28 -6.38 -2.10
CA LEU A 125 20.67 -5.07 -1.88
C LEU A 125 20.02 -4.98 -0.48
N PRO A 126 20.51 -4.14 0.45
CA PRO A 126 19.81 -3.86 1.69
C PRO A 126 18.60 -2.96 1.40
N VAL A 127 17.45 -3.35 1.92
CA VAL A 127 16.19 -2.61 1.76
C VAL A 127 15.69 -2.13 3.11
N ILE A 128 15.32 -0.85 3.19
CA ILE A 128 14.59 -0.28 4.34
C ILE A 128 13.11 -0.31 3.98
N GLY A 129 12.28 -1.01 4.77
CA GLY A 129 10.83 -1.07 4.55
C GLY A 129 10.09 0.08 5.24
N ASP A 130 9.14 0.71 4.55
CA ASP A 130 8.14 1.55 5.20
C ASP A 130 7.26 0.70 6.14
N GLY A 131 7.27 0.95 7.44
CA GLY A 131 6.47 0.24 8.43
C GLY A 131 5.24 1.02 8.90
N ASP A 132 4.93 2.14 8.25
CA ASP A 132 3.88 3.09 8.63
C ASP A 132 3.97 3.45 10.13
N THR A 133 2.83 3.46 10.82
CA THR A 133 2.70 3.65 12.28
C THR A 133 2.98 2.37 13.08
N GLY A 134 3.44 1.29 12.44
CA GLY A 134 3.65 -0.03 13.05
C GLY A 134 2.38 -0.89 13.22
N TYR A 135 1.27 -0.47 12.59
CA TYR A 135 -0.01 -1.22 12.49
C TYR A 135 -0.72 -1.51 13.83
N GLY A 136 -0.67 -0.56 14.77
CA GLY A 136 -1.47 -0.58 16.00
C GLY A 136 -0.76 0.06 17.18
N ASN A 137 -0.79 -0.59 18.35
CA ASN A 137 -0.10 -0.11 19.55
C ASN A 137 1.36 -0.61 19.61
N ALA A 138 2.10 -0.30 20.69
CA ALA A 138 3.48 -0.74 20.89
C ALA A 138 3.71 -2.25 20.65
N MET A 139 2.77 -3.13 21.04
CA MET A 139 2.90 -4.58 20.80
C MET A 139 2.71 -4.95 19.32
N ASN A 140 1.90 -4.19 18.58
CA ASN A 140 1.86 -4.27 17.12
C ASN A 140 3.21 -3.84 16.53
N VAL A 141 3.83 -2.75 16.99
CA VAL A 141 5.17 -2.34 16.55
C VAL A 141 6.19 -3.47 16.78
N LYS A 142 6.23 -4.09 17.97
CA LYS A 142 7.13 -5.23 18.26
C LYS A 142 6.88 -6.45 17.36
N ARG A 143 5.64 -6.67 16.91
CA ARG A 143 5.29 -7.70 15.92
C ARG A 143 5.75 -7.30 14.52
N THR A 144 5.52 -6.05 14.14
CA THR A 144 5.84 -5.50 12.81
C THR A 144 7.34 -5.54 12.54
N VAL A 145 8.16 -5.00 13.45
CA VAL A 145 9.63 -5.01 13.33
C VAL A 145 10.19 -6.43 13.21
N ARG A 146 9.67 -7.38 14.01
CA ARG A 146 10.02 -8.81 13.90
C ARG A 146 9.62 -9.42 12.56
N GLY A 147 8.42 -9.08 12.06
CA GLY A 147 7.93 -9.55 10.76
C GLY A 147 8.76 -9.03 9.59
N TYR A 148 9.23 -7.78 9.66
CA TYR A 148 10.08 -7.18 8.64
C TYR A 148 11.49 -7.78 8.65
N ALA A 149 12.08 -7.99 9.83
CA ALA A 149 13.35 -8.71 9.95
C ALA A 149 13.25 -10.14 9.41
N GLN A 150 12.12 -10.84 9.67
CA GLN A 150 11.84 -12.17 9.11
C GLN A 150 11.56 -12.17 7.60
N ALA A 151 11.12 -11.05 7.03
CA ALA A 151 11.02 -10.84 5.58
C ALA A 151 12.37 -10.45 4.94
N GLY A 152 13.43 -10.29 5.73
CA GLY A 152 14.79 -10.01 5.25
C GLY A 152 15.12 -8.53 5.01
N PHE A 153 14.25 -7.60 5.43
CA PHE A 153 14.56 -6.17 5.42
C PHE A 153 15.81 -5.87 6.27
N ALA A 154 16.63 -4.93 5.80
CA ALA A 154 17.80 -4.44 6.49
C ALA A 154 17.47 -3.27 7.45
N GLY A 155 16.38 -2.54 7.17
CA GLY A 155 15.83 -1.51 8.05
C GLY A 155 14.31 -1.45 7.99
N ILE A 156 13.70 -0.80 8.97
CA ILE A 156 12.27 -0.49 9.00
C ILE A 156 12.06 0.96 9.47
N LEU A 157 11.17 1.68 8.79
CA LEU A 157 10.69 2.99 9.22
C LEU A 157 9.46 2.85 10.12
N ILE A 158 9.39 3.62 11.20
CA ILE A 158 8.21 3.76 12.06
C ILE A 158 7.91 5.25 12.28
N GLU A 159 6.65 5.65 12.10
CA GLU A 159 6.20 7.05 12.18
C GLU A 159 5.23 7.35 13.34
N ASP A 160 5.07 8.65 13.64
CA ASP A 160 4.27 9.17 14.75
C ASP A 160 2.86 9.66 14.36
N GLN A 161 2.38 9.34 13.16
CA GLN A 161 1.02 9.69 12.72
C GLN A 161 -0.08 9.01 13.56
N VAL A 162 -1.25 9.64 13.62
CA VAL A 162 -2.51 9.01 14.07
C VAL A 162 -2.97 8.02 13.00
N ALA A 163 -3.42 6.82 13.40
CA ALA A 163 -3.99 5.86 12.46
C ALA A 163 -5.49 6.17 12.15
N PRO A 164 -5.97 5.99 10.91
CA PRO A 164 -5.21 5.69 9.70
C PRO A 164 -4.32 6.86 9.27
N LYS A 165 -3.11 6.55 8.81
CA LYS A 165 -2.07 7.51 8.41
C LYS A 165 -2.29 8.03 6.99
N SER A 166 -1.65 9.14 6.64
CA SER A 166 -1.71 9.75 5.30
C SER A 166 -0.32 10.03 4.73
N CYS A 167 -0.20 10.06 3.40
CA CYS A 167 1.04 10.42 2.70
C CYS A 167 1.68 11.75 3.17
N GLY A 168 3.02 11.76 3.17
CA GLY A 168 3.88 12.81 3.71
C GLY A 168 3.70 14.25 3.19
N HIS A 169 3.01 14.47 2.08
CA HIS A 169 2.81 15.82 1.54
C HIS A 169 1.33 16.23 1.41
N VAL A 170 0.41 15.44 1.98
CA VAL A 170 -1.03 15.73 2.00
C VAL A 170 -1.38 16.69 3.15
N ARG A 171 -2.40 17.54 2.97
CA ARG A 171 -2.90 18.45 4.03
C ARG A 171 -3.66 17.68 5.13
N GLY A 172 -3.68 18.20 6.35
CA GLY A 172 -4.49 17.65 7.45
C GLY A 172 -3.87 16.46 8.21
N LYS A 173 -2.54 16.25 8.12
CA LYS A 173 -1.82 15.30 8.97
C LYS A 173 -2.13 15.53 10.45
N ARG A 174 -2.12 14.45 11.24
CA ARG A 174 -2.20 14.47 12.71
C ARG A 174 -1.17 13.50 13.27
N VAL A 175 -0.41 13.92 14.26
CA VAL A 175 0.54 13.08 15.00
C VAL A 175 0.01 12.77 16.40
N VAL A 176 0.44 11.65 16.98
CA VAL A 176 0.09 11.27 18.35
C VAL A 176 0.87 12.09 19.39
N GLY A 177 0.45 12.00 20.65
CA GLY A 177 1.16 12.63 21.77
C GLY A 177 2.60 12.14 21.89
N ARG A 178 3.48 13.01 22.40
CA ARG A 178 4.93 12.75 22.53
C ARG A 178 5.25 11.41 23.20
N GLU A 179 4.51 11.05 24.24
CA GLU A 179 4.69 9.77 24.97
C GLU A 179 4.40 8.55 24.09
N GLU A 180 3.33 8.57 23.30
CA GLU A 180 3.01 7.46 22.39
C GLU A 180 4.02 7.37 21.24
N ALA A 181 4.41 8.51 20.66
CA ALA A 181 5.41 8.56 19.60
C ALA A 181 6.75 7.93 20.05
N VAL A 182 7.26 8.34 21.22
CA VAL A 182 8.48 7.77 21.81
C VAL A 182 8.27 6.30 22.21
N SER A 183 7.06 5.92 22.68
CA SER A 183 6.72 4.52 23.01
C SER A 183 6.77 3.61 21.78
N ARG A 184 6.32 4.06 20.60
CA ARG A 184 6.46 3.31 19.34
C ARG A 184 7.93 3.08 18.97
N ILE A 185 8.77 4.13 19.01
CA ILE A 185 10.20 3.99 18.69
C ILE A 185 10.92 3.10 19.70
N ARG A 186 10.64 3.23 21.00
CA ARG A 186 11.17 2.32 22.03
C ARG A 186 10.73 0.88 21.79
N ALA A 187 9.47 0.63 21.45
CA ALA A 187 9.00 -0.71 21.11
C ALA A 187 9.72 -1.29 19.88
N ALA A 188 10.03 -0.47 18.87
CA ALA A 188 10.80 -0.89 17.71
C ALA A 188 12.25 -1.25 18.08
N VAL A 189 12.90 -0.42 18.90
CA VAL A 189 14.24 -0.63 19.45
C VAL A 189 14.31 -1.86 20.35
N ASP A 190 13.37 -2.04 21.27
CA ASP A 190 13.25 -3.27 22.06
C ASP A 190 13.18 -4.51 21.15
N ALA A 191 12.40 -4.46 20.07
CA ALA A 191 12.22 -5.61 19.19
C ALA A 191 13.50 -5.98 18.43
N ARG A 192 14.31 -4.97 18.07
CA ARG A 192 15.67 -5.15 17.55
C ARG A 192 16.58 -5.80 18.60
N ASP A 193 16.63 -5.23 19.80
CA ASP A 193 17.54 -5.65 20.86
C ASP A 193 17.13 -7.00 21.51
N GLU A 194 15.84 -7.37 21.40
CA GLU A 194 15.30 -8.72 21.66
C GLU A 194 15.56 -9.72 20.50
N GLY A 195 16.40 -9.37 19.52
CA GLY A 195 16.96 -10.30 18.52
C GLY A 195 16.42 -10.19 17.09
N ALA A 196 15.72 -9.12 16.72
CA ALA A 196 15.40 -8.84 15.31
C ALA A 196 16.56 -8.07 14.65
N ASP A 197 17.31 -8.70 13.74
CA ASP A 197 18.48 -8.10 13.11
C ASP A 197 18.11 -7.11 11.99
N ILE A 198 17.65 -5.92 12.38
CA ILE A 198 17.12 -4.85 11.52
C ILE A 198 17.45 -3.46 12.10
N LEU A 199 17.55 -2.43 11.26
CA LEU A 199 17.74 -1.03 11.69
C LEU A 199 16.41 -0.31 11.90
N ILE A 200 16.34 0.58 12.88
CA ILE A 200 15.15 1.40 13.16
C ILE A 200 15.34 2.83 12.62
N VAL A 201 14.56 3.18 11.59
CA VAL A 201 14.44 4.56 11.10
C VAL A 201 13.24 5.22 11.80
N ALA A 202 13.49 6.25 12.60
CA ALA A 202 12.44 6.96 13.31
C ALA A 202 11.99 8.20 12.54
N ARG A 203 10.72 8.20 12.10
CA ARG A 203 10.09 9.30 11.35
C ARG A 203 9.19 10.14 12.26
N THR A 204 9.23 11.46 12.09
CA THR A 204 8.16 12.34 12.57
C THR A 204 7.55 13.19 11.45
N ASP A 205 6.23 13.29 11.48
CA ASP A 205 5.42 14.13 10.61
C ASP A 205 5.00 15.46 11.28
N ALA A 206 5.52 15.71 12.48
CA ALA A 206 5.13 16.83 13.33
C ALA A 206 5.45 18.20 12.72
N ARG A 207 6.38 18.31 11.75
CA ARG A 207 6.70 19.58 11.08
C ARG A 207 5.48 20.19 10.40
N GLN A 208 4.63 19.37 9.79
CA GLN A 208 3.40 19.81 9.16
C GLN A 208 2.19 19.74 10.10
N ALA A 209 2.17 18.79 11.04
CA ALA A 209 1.02 18.59 11.93
C ALA A 209 1.02 19.52 13.17
N VAL A 210 2.18 20.08 13.54
CA VAL A 210 2.36 20.93 14.73
C VAL A 210 3.30 22.10 14.43
N SER A 211 4.63 21.88 14.42
CA SER A 211 5.65 22.91 14.15
C SER A 211 7.04 22.27 13.92
N LEU A 212 8.01 23.09 13.49
CA LEU A 212 9.40 22.67 13.36
C LEU A 212 10.02 22.28 14.71
N GLU A 213 9.75 23.05 15.77
CA GLU A 213 10.29 22.82 17.11
C GLU A 213 9.78 21.51 17.72
N GLU A 214 8.51 21.15 17.48
CA GLU A 214 7.97 19.84 17.88
C GLU A 214 8.65 18.71 17.12
N ALA A 215 8.92 18.87 15.82
CA ALA A 215 9.60 17.85 15.01
C ALA A 215 11.07 17.66 15.43
N LEU A 216 11.80 18.75 15.67
CA LEU A 216 13.17 18.73 16.18
C LEU A 216 13.24 18.09 17.58
N TRP A 217 12.31 18.42 18.47
CA TRP A 217 12.21 17.78 19.79
C TRP A 217 11.96 16.28 19.68
N ARG A 218 11.07 15.84 18.77
CA ARG A 218 10.77 14.42 18.53
C ARG A 218 11.96 13.68 17.95
N ALA A 219 12.65 14.26 16.96
CA ALA A 219 13.85 13.68 16.39
C ALA A 219 14.94 13.44 17.46
N GLN A 220 15.13 14.39 18.38
CA GLN A 220 16.04 14.19 19.51
C GLN A 220 15.54 13.09 20.47
N ALA A 221 14.26 13.10 20.85
CA ALA A 221 13.68 12.09 21.73
C ALA A 221 13.70 10.67 21.12
N PHE A 222 13.70 10.55 19.79
CA PHE A 222 13.84 9.28 19.07
C PHE A 222 15.29 8.78 19.03
N ALA A 223 16.27 9.68 18.93
CA ALA A 223 17.68 9.33 19.12
C ALA A 223 17.95 8.85 20.56
N GLU A 224 17.40 9.56 21.55
CA GLU A 224 17.45 9.16 22.97
C GLU A 224 16.70 7.84 23.25
N ALA A 225 15.76 7.45 22.37
CA ALA A 225 15.10 6.14 22.40
C ALA A 225 15.90 5.02 21.71
N GLY A 226 17.03 5.33 21.04
CA GLY A 226 17.93 4.35 20.43
C GLY A 226 17.70 4.04 18.95
N ALA A 227 17.05 4.92 18.19
CA ALA A 227 16.89 4.77 16.73
C ALA A 227 18.23 4.77 15.99
N ASP A 228 18.38 3.93 14.96
CA ASP A 228 19.60 3.84 14.13
C ASP A 228 19.68 4.97 13.08
N VAL A 229 18.54 5.58 12.71
CA VAL A 229 18.43 6.70 11.74
C VAL A 229 17.28 7.64 12.15
N LEU A 230 17.43 8.95 11.91
CA LEU A 230 16.37 9.95 12.08
C LEU A 230 15.83 10.46 10.73
N PHE A 231 14.54 10.79 10.70
CA PHE A 231 13.87 11.45 9.57
C PHE A 231 12.79 12.43 10.07
N ILE A 232 12.84 13.69 9.64
CA ILE A 232 11.71 14.62 9.73
C ILE A 232 11.14 14.77 8.31
N ASP A 233 9.86 14.44 8.15
CA ASP A 233 9.19 14.54 6.86
C ASP A 233 8.71 15.97 6.57
N ALA A 234 8.75 16.36 5.30
CA ALA A 234 8.24 17.62 4.79
C ALA A 234 8.79 18.90 5.46
N LEU A 235 10.10 18.94 5.73
CA LEU A 235 10.87 20.17 5.99
C LEU A 235 10.75 21.12 4.78
N GLU A 236 10.55 22.42 5.00
CA GLU A 236 10.09 23.35 3.95
C GLU A 236 11.18 24.28 3.37
N SER A 237 12.39 24.31 3.95
CA SER A 237 13.53 25.08 3.42
C SER A 237 14.90 24.50 3.80
N GLU A 238 15.99 25.05 3.23
CA GLU A 238 17.37 24.65 3.58
C GLU A 238 17.68 24.91 5.06
N GLU A 239 17.19 26.02 5.62
CA GLU A 239 17.41 26.40 7.02
C GLU A 239 16.79 25.37 7.98
N GLU A 240 15.62 24.81 7.66
CA GLU A 240 15.01 23.74 8.45
C GLU A 240 15.79 22.42 8.33
N MET A 241 16.33 22.14 7.14
CA MET A 241 17.15 20.97 6.87
C MET A 241 18.51 21.03 7.58
N ARG A 242 19.09 22.22 7.72
CA ARG A 242 20.27 22.49 8.56
C ARG A 242 19.94 22.36 10.05
N ALA A 243 18.85 22.97 10.52
CA ALA A 243 18.41 22.85 11.91
C ALA A 243 18.16 21.40 12.36
N PHE A 244 17.72 20.51 11.45
CA PHE A 244 17.58 19.08 11.71
C PHE A 244 18.92 18.32 11.75
N THR A 245 19.83 18.61 10.83
CA THR A 245 21.13 17.91 10.73
C THR A 245 22.10 18.31 11.84
N GLU A 246 22.06 19.59 12.25
CA GLU A 246 22.84 20.21 13.32
C GLU A 246 22.35 19.87 14.75
N LEU A 247 21.31 19.02 14.89
CA LEU A 247 20.80 18.59 16.21
C LEU A 247 21.90 17.95 17.09
N GLY A 248 22.01 18.47 18.31
CA GLY A 248 23.00 18.03 19.31
C GLY A 248 22.61 16.77 20.10
N GLY A 249 23.33 16.54 21.20
CA GLY A 249 23.05 15.43 22.14
C GLY A 249 23.19 14.06 21.47
N ALA A 250 22.26 13.14 21.77
CA ALA A 250 22.22 11.82 21.13
C ALA A 250 22.04 11.91 19.61
N ALA A 251 21.22 12.86 19.13
CA ALA A 251 20.92 13.03 17.71
C ALA A 251 22.11 13.47 16.86
N ALA A 252 23.17 14.03 17.47
CA ALA A 252 24.38 14.44 16.74
C ALA A 252 25.02 13.27 15.98
N ALA A 253 25.14 12.12 16.64
CA ALA A 253 25.80 10.93 16.10
C ALA A 253 24.87 10.03 15.25
N VAL A 254 23.57 10.27 15.22
CA VAL A 254 22.61 9.45 14.45
C VAL A 254 22.52 9.97 13.00
N PRO A 255 22.66 9.10 11.98
CA PRO A 255 22.42 9.44 10.58
C PRO A 255 21.06 10.12 10.33
N LYS A 256 21.06 11.16 9.50
CA LYS A 256 19.84 11.85 9.04
C LYS A 256 19.47 11.43 7.63
N MET A 257 18.18 11.23 7.39
CA MET A 257 17.60 10.89 6.10
C MET A 257 16.81 12.06 5.52
N ALA A 258 17.02 12.31 4.22
CA ALA A 258 16.22 13.23 3.41
C ALA A 258 15.28 12.46 2.48
N ASN A 259 14.12 13.05 2.17
CA ASN A 259 13.11 12.50 1.27
C ASN A 259 12.89 13.49 0.11
N MET A 260 13.49 13.21 -1.05
CA MET A 260 13.49 14.10 -2.21
C MET A 260 12.31 13.81 -3.13
N LEU A 261 11.08 14.15 -2.67
CA LEU A 261 9.85 13.80 -3.38
C LEU A 261 9.67 14.56 -4.70
N GLU A 262 9.99 13.88 -5.78
CA GLU A 262 10.09 14.39 -7.14
C GLU A 262 8.70 14.76 -7.69
N GLY A 263 8.62 15.89 -8.39
CA GLY A 263 7.38 16.31 -9.07
C GLY A 263 6.41 17.14 -8.23
N GLY A 264 6.79 17.59 -7.02
CA GLY A 264 6.02 18.62 -6.29
C GLY A 264 5.88 18.43 -4.78
N GLY A 265 6.87 17.85 -4.10
CA GLY A 265 6.89 17.76 -2.63
C GLY A 265 6.96 19.14 -1.95
N LYS A 266 6.73 19.14 -0.62
CA LYS A 266 6.91 20.34 0.23
C LYS A 266 8.38 20.73 0.41
N THR A 267 9.27 19.74 0.36
CA THR A 267 10.72 19.93 0.55
C THR A 267 11.37 20.30 -0.78
N PRO A 268 12.18 21.38 -0.85
CA PRO A 268 12.93 21.71 -2.06
C PRO A 268 13.87 20.56 -2.47
N ILE A 269 14.02 20.33 -3.77
CA ILE A 269 14.87 19.27 -4.30
C ILE A 269 16.33 19.75 -4.40
N PHE A 270 17.21 19.12 -3.63
CA PHE A 270 18.65 19.38 -3.61
C PHE A 270 19.44 18.24 -4.26
N ARG A 271 20.65 18.53 -4.73
CA ARG A 271 21.60 17.52 -5.22
C ARG A 271 22.19 16.70 -4.06
N PRO A 272 22.62 15.44 -4.30
CA PRO A 272 23.36 14.64 -3.33
C PRO A 272 24.49 15.38 -2.60
N SER A 273 25.30 16.14 -3.35
CA SER A 273 26.43 16.91 -2.80
C SER A 273 26.01 18.05 -1.88
N GLU A 274 24.84 18.66 -2.13
CA GLU A 274 24.29 19.75 -1.32
C GLU A 274 23.72 19.16 -0.01
N LEU A 275 23.01 18.03 -0.09
CA LEU A 275 22.54 17.27 1.06
C LEU A 275 23.69 16.72 1.93
N GLN A 276 24.78 16.24 1.32
CA GLN A 276 25.98 15.80 2.05
C GLN A 276 26.67 16.96 2.75
N ALA A 277 26.72 18.15 2.13
CA ALA A 277 27.23 19.39 2.74
C ALA A 277 26.30 20.00 3.82
N MET A 278 25.06 19.51 3.94
CA MET A 278 24.19 19.76 5.10
C MET A 278 24.37 18.71 6.21
N GLY A 279 24.95 17.53 5.91
CA GLY A 279 25.10 16.44 6.88
C GLY A 279 24.01 15.35 6.81
N PHE A 280 23.28 15.24 5.70
CA PHE A 280 22.44 14.07 5.44
C PHE A 280 23.29 12.88 4.99
N LYS A 281 22.84 11.68 5.37
CA LYS A 281 23.53 10.40 5.11
C LYS A 281 22.75 9.47 4.18
N LEU A 282 21.42 9.63 4.12
CA LEU A 282 20.50 8.85 3.29
C LEU A 282 19.62 9.78 2.47
N VAL A 283 19.33 9.43 1.21
CA VAL A 283 18.40 10.15 0.34
C VAL A 283 17.43 9.16 -0.30
N ALA A 284 16.15 9.25 0.05
CA ALA A 284 15.09 8.57 -0.69
C ALA A 284 14.68 9.35 -1.93
N TYR A 285 14.49 8.61 -3.03
CA TYR A 285 13.86 9.07 -4.27
C TYR A 285 12.52 8.33 -4.43
N PRO A 286 11.44 8.85 -3.82
CA PRO A 286 10.20 8.11 -3.61
C PRO A 286 9.36 7.89 -4.86
N LEU A 287 9.29 8.85 -5.78
CA LEU A 287 8.32 8.82 -6.88
C LEU A 287 8.94 8.51 -8.25
N SER A 288 10.26 8.65 -8.46
CA SER A 288 10.89 8.45 -9.77
C SER A 288 10.44 7.18 -10.51
N LEU A 289 10.62 6.00 -9.90
CA LEU A 289 10.34 4.73 -10.58
C LEU A 289 8.84 4.52 -10.84
N LEU A 290 7.99 4.88 -9.87
CA LEU A 290 6.54 4.74 -10.02
C LEU A 290 5.98 5.72 -11.05
N GLY A 291 6.37 7.00 -10.97
CA GLY A 291 5.89 8.07 -11.85
C GLY A 291 6.27 7.84 -13.32
N VAL A 292 7.52 7.44 -13.57
CA VAL A 292 7.98 7.05 -14.92
C VAL A 292 7.21 5.83 -15.42
N SER A 293 7.01 4.81 -14.59
CA SER A 293 6.25 3.60 -14.97
C SER A 293 4.79 3.90 -15.31
N ILE A 294 4.11 4.72 -14.49
CA ILE A 294 2.73 5.18 -14.74
C ILE A 294 2.67 5.94 -16.08
N ARG A 295 3.61 6.85 -16.34
CA ARG A 295 3.64 7.61 -17.58
C ARG A 295 3.85 6.72 -18.81
N ALA A 296 4.83 5.81 -18.76
CA ALA A 296 5.11 4.87 -19.83
C ALA A 296 3.91 3.96 -20.14
N MET A 297 3.22 3.44 -19.12
CA MET A 297 1.99 2.66 -19.28
C MET A 297 0.86 3.49 -19.91
N GLN A 298 0.67 4.75 -19.50
CA GLN A 298 -0.34 5.64 -20.07
C GLN A 298 -0.07 5.92 -21.56
N ASP A 299 1.16 6.26 -21.93
CA ASP A 299 1.52 6.55 -23.33
C ASP A 299 1.42 5.28 -24.22
N ALA A 300 1.83 4.11 -23.69
CA ALA A 300 1.64 2.83 -24.38
C ALA A 300 0.16 2.53 -24.63
N LEU A 301 -0.72 2.72 -23.65
CA LEU A 301 -2.18 2.52 -23.80
C LEU A 301 -2.81 3.52 -24.79
N ILE A 302 -2.32 4.75 -24.87
CA ILE A 302 -2.72 5.75 -25.89
C ILE A 302 -2.22 5.35 -27.29
N GLY A 303 -1.07 4.67 -27.37
CA GLY A 303 -0.59 3.99 -28.58
C GLY A 303 -1.53 2.88 -29.03
N LEU A 304 -1.76 1.89 -28.16
CA LEU A 304 -2.51 0.67 -28.45
C LEU A 304 -3.97 0.95 -28.80
N ARG A 305 -4.63 1.91 -28.13
CA ARG A 305 -5.99 2.36 -28.48
C ARG A 305 -6.09 2.91 -29.92
N LYS A 306 -4.98 3.33 -30.51
CA LYS A 306 -4.86 3.82 -31.89
C LYS A 306 -4.22 2.79 -32.83
N GLY A 307 -4.19 1.50 -32.47
CA GLY A 307 -3.63 0.42 -33.28
C GLY A 307 -2.10 0.45 -33.43
N ARG A 308 -1.37 1.15 -32.56
CA ARG A 308 0.09 1.29 -32.62
C ARG A 308 0.74 0.67 -31.38
N VAL A 309 1.77 -0.15 -31.58
CA VAL A 309 2.63 -0.62 -30.49
C VAL A 309 3.61 0.49 -30.06
N PRO A 310 4.16 0.45 -28.83
CA PRO A 310 5.29 1.29 -28.45
C PRO A 310 6.50 1.05 -29.35
N PRO A 311 7.33 2.08 -29.63
CA PRO A 311 8.58 1.92 -30.37
C PRO A 311 9.64 1.20 -29.51
N VAL A 312 10.65 0.61 -30.15
CA VAL A 312 11.68 -0.22 -29.48
C VAL A 312 12.49 0.61 -28.47
N GLU A 313 12.70 1.89 -28.77
CA GLU A 313 13.39 2.86 -27.90
C GLU A 313 12.63 3.14 -26.58
N ALA A 314 11.34 2.83 -26.52
CA ALA A 314 10.50 2.99 -25.32
C ALA A 314 10.14 1.66 -24.65
N LEU A 315 10.18 0.55 -25.38
CA LEU A 315 9.85 -0.80 -24.89
C LEU A 315 11.09 -1.60 -24.43
N GLY A 316 12.26 -1.29 -24.98
CA GLY A 316 13.35 -2.25 -25.09
C GLY A 316 13.06 -3.30 -26.18
N ASN A 317 14.09 -4.09 -26.52
CA ASN A 317 13.89 -5.32 -27.29
C ASN A 317 13.58 -6.50 -26.34
N PHE A 318 13.12 -7.63 -26.88
CA PHE A 318 12.70 -8.77 -26.04
C PHE A 318 13.84 -9.34 -25.17
N ALA A 319 15.10 -9.32 -25.64
CA ALA A 319 16.24 -9.76 -24.85
C ALA A 319 16.55 -8.80 -23.69
N ASP A 320 16.28 -7.49 -23.82
CA ASP A 320 16.43 -6.52 -22.73
C ASP A 320 15.43 -6.84 -21.60
N ILE A 321 14.17 -7.12 -21.97
CA ILE A 321 13.10 -7.52 -21.04
C ILE A 321 13.47 -8.86 -20.37
N GLN A 322 13.99 -9.82 -21.14
CA GLN A 322 14.46 -11.10 -20.61
C GLN A 322 15.64 -10.94 -19.64
N ALA A 323 16.59 -10.04 -19.91
CA ALA A 323 17.71 -9.74 -19.02
C ALA A 323 17.26 -9.03 -17.73
N ALA A 324 16.31 -8.09 -17.82
CA ALA A 324 15.74 -7.41 -16.66
C ALA A 324 15.11 -8.40 -15.65
N VAL A 325 14.32 -9.36 -16.14
CA VAL A 325 13.71 -10.39 -15.26
C VAL A 325 14.68 -11.52 -14.88
N GLY A 326 15.76 -11.74 -15.63
CA GLY A 326 16.86 -12.65 -15.29
C GLY A 326 16.84 -14.03 -15.96
N PHE A 327 16.40 -14.10 -17.22
CA PHE A 327 16.56 -15.30 -18.05
C PHE A 327 18.03 -15.75 -18.23
N PRO A 328 19.03 -14.86 -18.38
CA PRO A 328 20.43 -15.30 -18.51
C PRO A 328 20.90 -16.15 -17.32
N GLU A 329 20.70 -15.66 -16.10
CA GLU A 329 21.09 -16.38 -14.89
C GLU A 329 20.24 -17.65 -14.66
N TYR A 330 18.98 -17.66 -15.10
CA TYR A 330 18.15 -18.86 -15.10
C TYR A 330 18.75 -19.96 -16.01
N PHE A 331 19.07 -19.63 -17.26
CA PHE A 331 19.62 -20.60 -18.22
C PHE A 331 21.04 -21.08 -17.83
N GLU A 332 21.85 -20.24 -17.19
CA GLU A 332 23.16 -20.66 -16.62
C GLU A 332 23.03 -21.61 -15.42
N GLU A 333 21.96 -21.48 -14.63
CA GLU A 333 21.67 -22.38 -13.51
C GLU A 333 21.02 -23.68 -14.01
N GLU A 334 20.07 -23.60 -14.93
CA GLU A 334 19.37 -24.74 -15.56
C GLU A 334 20.35 -25.74 -16.19
N GLN A 335 21.38 -25.25 -16.90
CA GLN A 335 22.44 -26.08 -17.50
C GLN A 335 23.15 -27.00 -16.50
N ARG A 336 23.18 -26.67 -15.20
CA ARG A 336 23.81 -27.50 -14.15
C ARG A 336 22.97 -28.73 -13.79
N TYR A 337 21.68 -28.72 -14.13
CA TYR A 337 20.72 -29.80 -13.89
C TYR A 337 20.31 -30.50 -15.20
N ALA A 338 20.90 -30.10 -16.33
CA ALA A 338 20.65 -30.70 -17.64
C ALA A 338 21.01 -32.20 -17.62
N ILE A 339 19.99 -33.05 -17.67
CA ILE A 339 20.17 -34.50 -17.72
C ILE A 339 20.73 -34.89 -19.08
N SER A 340 21.90 -35.52 -19.09
CA SER A 340 22.41 -36.22 -20.27
C SER A 340 21.52 -37.43 -20.56
N THR A 341 20.49 -37.23 -21.38
CA THR A 341 19.70 -38.33 -21.95
C THR A 341 20.62 -39.14 -22.85
N PRO A 342 20.95 -40.41 -22.53
CA PRO A 342 21.82 -41.21 -23.38
C PRO A 342 21.14 -41.45 -24.72
N THR A 343 21.74 -40.94 -25.80
CA THR A 343 21.21 -40.97 -27.18
C THR A 343 21.28 -42.37 -27.78
N SER A 344 20.61 -43.33 -27.14
CA SER A 344 20.31 -44.65 -27.67
C SER A 344 19.16 -44.58 -28.67
N VAL A 345 19.36 -43.81 -29.75
CA VAL A 345 18.57 -43.96 -30.97
C VAL A 345 18.81 -45.40 -31.46
N PRO A 346 17.78 -46.26 -31.56
CA PRO A 346 17.95 -47.58 -32.16
C PRO A 346 18.47 -47.40 -33.59
N ALA A 347 19.39 -48.26 -34.03
CA ALA A 347 19.91 -48.20 -35.39
C ALA A 347 18.75 -48.22 -36.40
N ALA A 348 18.86 -47.40 -37.45
CA ALA A 348 17.75 -47.08 -38.33
C ALA A 348 16.98 -48.31 -38.81
N LEU A 349 15.64 -48.25 -38.73
CA LEU A 349 14.79 -49.09 -39.54
C LEU A 349 15.12 -48.80 -41.02
N PRO A 350 15.13 -49.82 -41.91
CA PRO A 350 15.48 -49.62 -43.31
C PRO A 350 14.50 -48.67 -44.00
N GLU A 351 14.95 -48.00 -45.05
CA GLU A 351 14.10 -47.16 -45.90
C GLU A 351 12.95 -47.98 -46.48
N GLU A 352 11.72 -47.73 -46.00
CA GLU A 352 10.54 -48.03 -46.81
C GLU A 352 10.49 -47.02 -47.97
N ALA A 353 10.30 -47.53 -49.19
CA ALA A 353 10.40 -46.73 -50.39
C ALA A 353 9.38 -45.59 -50.40
N ALA A 354 9.81 -44.41 -50.86
CA ALA A 354 8.92 -43.27 -51.02
C ALA A 354 7.73 -43.64 -51.94
N PRO A 355 6.48 -43.34 -51.55
CA PRO A 355 5.33 -43.55 -52.42
C PRO A 355 5.47 -42.66 -53.66
N GLU A 356 5.14 -43.22 -54.83
CA GLU A 356 5.24 -42.50 -56.10
C GLU A 356 4.35 -41.24 -56.10
N ALA A 357 4.80 -40.20 -56.81
CA ALA A 357 4.11 -38.93 -56.87
C ALA A 357 2.81 -39.05 -57.69
N VAL A 358 1.70 -39.35 -57.01
CA VAL A 358 0.35 -39.20 -57.57
C VAL A 358 0.12 -37.71 -57.83
N ALA A 359 -0.25 -37.36 -59.06
CA ALA A 359 -0.43 -35.98 -59.46
C ALA A 359 -1.54 -35.29 -58.66
N ALA A 360 -1.33 -34.02 -58.29
CA ALA A 360 -2.36 -33.21 -57.68
C ALA A 360 -3.46 -32.90 -58.70
N GLU A 361 -4.65 -33.46 -58.49
CA GLU A 361 -5.86 -33.09 -59.23
C GLU A 361 -6.41 -31.77 -58.66
N GLU A 362 -6.57 -30.74 -59.51
CA GLU A 362 -7.09 -29.44 -59.09
C GLU A 362 -8.58 -29.51 -58.76
N VAL A 363 -8.90 -29.85 -57.50
CA VAL A 363 -10.25 -29.68 -56.97
C VAL A 363 -10.48 -28.18 -56.70
N ALA A 364 -11.19 -27.53 -57.62
CA ALA A 364 -11.64 -26.15 -57.43
C ALA A 364 -12.53 -26.03 -56.18
N PRO A 365 -12.45 -24.92 -55.42
CA PRO A 365 -13.26 -24.75 -54.22
C PRO A 365 -14.75 -24.66 -54.57
N GLU A 366 -15.55 -25.60 -54.06
CA GLU A 366 -17.01 -25.46 -54.11
C GLU A 366 -17.44 -24.21 -53.36
N ALA A 367 -18.28 -23.39 -54.00
CA ALA A 367 -18.81 -22.18 -53.40
C ALA A 367 -19.85 -22.55 -52.33
N VAL A 368 -19.44 -22.53 -51.06
CA VAL A 368 -20.37 -22.62 -49.93
C VAL A 368 -21.30 -21.40 -49.98
N ALA A 369 -22.54 -21.62 -50.42
CA ALA A 369 -23.55 -20.57 -50.45
C ALA A 369 -23.85 -20.08 -49.02
N ALA A 370 -23.92 -18.76 -48.85
CA ALA A 370 -24.37 -18.18 -47.58
C ALA A 370 -25.88 -18.43 -47.42
N GLU A 371 -26.25 -19.17 -46.38
CA GLU A 371 -27.65 -19.40 -46.02
C GLU A 371 -28.18 -18.16 -45.28
N GLU A 372 -29.07 -17.40 -45.93
CA GLU A 372 -29.73 -16.24 -45.31
C GLU A 372 -30.74 -16.68 -44.25
N VAL A 373 -30.32 -16.68 -42.98
CA VAL A 373 -31.24 -16.82 -41.85
C VAL A 373 -31.96 -15.49 -41.61
N ALA A 374 -33.16 -15.36 -42.18
CA ALA A 374 -34.03 -14.22 -41.93
C ALA A 374 -34.50 -14.20 -40.45
N PRO A 375 -34.59 -13.03 -39.80
CA PRO A 375 -35.07 -12.93 -38.42
C PRO A 375 -36.59 -13.14 -38.35
N GLU A 376 -37.05 -14.05 -37.48
CA GLU A 376 -38.48 -14.16 -37.16
C GLU A 376 -38.98 -12.92 -36.44
N ALA A 377 -40.11 -12.38 -36.90
CA ALA A 377 -40.76 -11.23 -36.27
C ALA A 377 -41.68 -11.68 -35.13
N VAL A 378 -41.44 -11.17 -33.93
CA VAL A 378 -42.40 -11.22 -32.81
C VAL A 378 -42.95 -9.81 -32.61
N ALA A 379 -44.27 -9.66 -32.67
CA ALA A 379 -44.92 -8.36 -32.65
C ALA A 379 -44.87 -7.69 -31.26
N ALA A 380 -44.70 -6.36 -31.25
CA ALA A 380 -45.04 -5.52 -30.11
C ALA A 380 -46.48 -5.00 -30.27
N GLU A 381 -47.25 -5.06 -29.19
CA GLU A 381 -48.62 -4.52 -29.12
C GLU A 381 -48.63 -3.31 -28.18
N GLU A 382 -49.13 -2.17 -28.64
CA GLU A 382 -49.21 -0.94 -27.84
C GLU A 382 -50.47 -0.92 -26.95
N ALA A 383 -50.32 -0.36 -25.74
CA ALA A 383 -51.44 0.16 -24.95
C ALA A 383 -51.01 1.46 -24.26
N ALA A 384 -51.82 2.51 -24.40
CA ALA A 384 -51.46 3.88 -24.03
C ALA A 384 -51.88 4.27 -22.60
N PRO A 385 -51.28 5.33 -22.01
CA PRO A 385 -51.68 5.85 -20.71
C PRO A 385 -52.77 6.94 -20.78
N GLU A 386 -53.77 6.82 -19.91
CA GLU A 386 -54.65 7.91 -19.47
C GLU A 386 -54.49 8.09 -17.94
N ALA A 387 -54.87 9.20 -17.28
CA ALA A 387 -54.78 10.65 -17.55
C ALA A 387 -55.54 11.38 -16.42
N VAL A 388 -54.90 12.25 -15.64
CA VAL A 388 -55.55 13.22 -14.73
C VAL A 388 -54.69 14.50 -14.71
N ALA A 389 -55.29 15.69 -14.57
CA ALA A 389 -54.66 16.97 -14.92
C ALA A 389 -54.90 18.13 -13.93
N ALA A 390 -54.01 19.14 -14.01
CA ALA A 390 -54.10 20.52 -13.50
C ALA A 390 -54.26 20.70 -11.95
N GLU A 391 -54.15 21.88 -11.32
CA GLU A 391 -53.94 23.31 -11.72
C GLU A 391 -52.88 23.92 -10.72
N GLU A 392 -52.24 25.10 -10.83
CA GLU A 392 -52.12 26.21 -11.80
C GLU A 392 -50.84 27.04 -11.44
N ALA A 393 -50.14 27.69 -12.39
CA ALA A 393 -49.25 28.85 -12.14
C ALA A 393 -48.71 29.51 -13.44
N ALA A 394 -48.77 30.85 -13.53
CA ALA A 394 -48.15 31.68 -14.58
C ALA A 394 -47.66 33.04 -13.99
N PRO A 395 -47.12 34.00 -14.78
CA PRO A 395 -45.76 33.97 -15.36
C PRO A 395 -44.95 35.27 -15.06
N ASP A 396 -43.68 35.34 -15.51
CA ASP A 396 -42.88 36.54 -15.89
C ASP A 396 -41.37 36.17 -15.96
N ALA A 397 -40.46 36.79 -16.72
CA ALA A 397 -40.53 37.64 -17.92
C ALA A 397 -39.14 37.65 -18.65
N GLU A 398 -39.03 38.28 -19.83
CA GLU A 398 -37.91 38.13 -20.79
C GLU A 398 -36.55 38.80 -20.45
N ALA A 399 -35.47 38.28 -21.04
CA ALA A 399 -34.27 39.05 -21.44
C ALA A 399 -33.57 38.38 -22.66
N PRO A 400 -32.94 39.13 -23.60
CA PRO A 400 -32.68 38.63 -24.96
C PRO A 400 -31.26 38.10 -25.26
N VAL A 401 -31.15 37.35 -26.37
CA VAL A 401 -29.89 36.94 -27.03
C VAL A 401 -29.37 38.05 -27.95
N VAL A 402 -28.05 38.17 -28.10
CA VAL A 402 -27.39 39.07 -29.07
C VAL A 402 -26.29 38.32 -29.81
N GLU A 403 -26.34 38.31 -31.14
CA GLU A 403 -25.26 37.87 -32.03
C GLU A 403 -24.37 39.07 -32.43
N PRO A 404 -23.05 38.89 -32.65
CA PRO A 404 -22.18 39.86 -33.31
C PRO A 404 -21.97 39.53 -34.80
N GLU A 405 -21.89 40.58 -35.64
CA GLU A 405 -21.79 40.49 -37.10
C GLU A 405 -20.42 40.04 -37.65
N VAL A 406 -20.40 39.69 -38.93
CA VAL A 406 -19.21 39.39 -39.73
C VAL A 406 -18.61 40.67 -40.34
N VAL A 407 -17.29 40.82 -40.26
CA VAL A 407 -16.49 41.71 -41.13
C VAL A 407 -15.32 40.91 -41.71
N ALA A 408 -14.93 41.19 -42.96
CA ALA A 408 -14.02 40.37 -43.77
C ALA A 408 -12.77 41.16 -44.24
N GLU A 409 -12.05 40.59 -45.23
CA GLU A 409 -10.94 41.18 -46.02
C GLU A 409 -9.54 41.24 -45.32
N ASP A 410 -8.40 40.93 -45.96
CA ASP A 410 -8.17 40.32 -47.29
C ASP A 410 -6.79 39.58 -47.40
N ARG A 411 -6.74 38.64 -48.35
CA ARG A 411 -5.61 38.10 -49.16
C ARG A 411 -4.14 37.93 -48.65
N THR A 412 -3.66 36.71 -48.94
CA THR A 412 -2.49 36.32 -49.79
C THR A 412 -1.19 35.70 -49.24
N SER A 413 -0.76 34.68 -49.98
CA SER A 413 0.61 34.18 -50.27
C SER A 413 1.31 33.24 -49.27
N THR A 414 1.64 32.05 -49.79
CA THR A 414 2.70 31.11 -49.36
C THR A 414 3.86 31.21 -50.39
N PRO A 415 5.12 30.85 -50.05
CA PRO A 415 5.55 29.46 -50.28
C PRO A 415 6.67 28.90 -49.37
N SER A 416 6.86 27.56 -49.48
CA SER A 416 8.11 26.77 -49.44
C SER A 416 9.02 26.69 -48.18
N ASP A 417 9.16 25.44 -47.73
CA ASP A 417 10.39 24.67 -47.43
C ASP A 417 11.15 24.74 -46.08
N ASP A 418 11.37 23.53 -45.55
CA ASP A 418 12.47 22.98 -44.75
C ASP A 418 13.18 23.78 -43.64
N SER A 419 13.03 23.33 -42.39
CA SER A 419 14.09 22.51 -41.74
C SER A 419 13.70 22.06 -40.31
N ALA A 420 14.53 21.21 -39.71
CA ALA A 420 14.22 20.48 -38.47
C ALA A 420 14.27 21.32 -37.18
N THR A 421 13.29 21.11 -36.29
CA THR A 421 13.50 20.81 -34.85
C THR A 421 12.15 20.53 -34.17
N TRP A 422 12.15 19.72 -33.10
CA TRP A 422 10.94 19.43 -32.31
C TRP A 422 10.89 20.37 -31.09
N PRO A 423 9.87 21.22 -30.93
CA PRO A 423 9.85 22.21 -29.86
C PRO A 423 9.47 21.59 -28.50
N LEU A 424 10.17 22.03 -27.45
CA LEU A 424 9.73 21.87 -26.06
C LEU A 424 8.59 22.87 -25.76
N PRO A 425 7.65 22.55 -24.85
CA PRO A 425 6.66 23.52 -24.39
C PRO A 425 7.35 24.64 -23.57
N PRO A 426 6.97 25.91 -23.74
CA PRO A 426 7.64 27.04 -23.10
C PRO A 426 7.24 27.24 -21.62
N GLU A 427 8.14 27.84 -20.85
CA GLU A 427 7.85 28.39 -19.52
C GLU A 427 6.92 29.62 -19.62
N SER A 428 6.05 29.82 -18.63
CA SER A 428 5.16 31.00 -18.56
C SER A 428 5.30 31.73 -17.23
N THR A 429 5.93 32.91 -17.24
CA THR A 429 6.07 33.81 -16.09
C THR A 429 5.04 34.94 -16.12
N ALA A 430 4.64 35.42 -14.93
CA ALA A 430 3.66 36.48 -14.66
C ALA A 430 2.19 36.15 -15.04
N SER A 431 1.16 36.35 -14.20
CA SER A 431 0.84 37.37 -13.17
C SER A 431 0.14 38.62 -13.68
N THR A 432 -1.20 38.62 -13.59
CA THR A 432 -2.03 39.82 -13.35
C THR A 432 -3.21 39.45 -12.43
N SER A 433 -3.77 40.41 -11.69
CA SER A 433 -4.86 40.23 -10.72
C SER A 433 -6.07 41.13 -11.03
N ALA A 434 -7.29 40.67 -10.72
CA ALA A 434 -8.47 41.53 -10.61
C ALA A 434 -9.56 40.93 -9.68
N LEU A 435 -9.88 41.67 -8.60
CA LEU A 435 -11.22 42.14 -8.16
C LEU A 435 -12.43 41.16 -8.28
N TYR A 436 -13.31 40.94 -7.31
CA TYR A 436 -13.94 41.78 -6.25
C TYR A 436 -14.56 40.88 -5.14
N PRO A 437 -15.22 41.39 -4.07
CA PRO A 437 -15.01 42.62 -3.31
C PRO A 437 -14.76 42.36 -1.80
N SER A 438 -14.30 43.38 -1.05
CA SER A 438 -14.10 43.31 0.40
C SER A 438 -15.32 43.83 1.19
N VAL A 439 -15.68 43.16 2.30
CA VAL A 439 -16.52 43.73 3.36
C VAL A 439 -15.64 44.02 4.57
N THR A 440 -15.56 45.29 4.98
CA THR A 440 -14.80 45.74 6.15
C THR A 440 -15.73 46.34 7.19
N SER A 441 -15.65 45.89 8.44
CA SER A 441 -16.09 46.65 9.61
C SER A 441 -15.02 46.53 10.70
N SER A 442 -14.82 47.59 11.48
CA SER A 442 -13.74 47.69 12.46
C SER A 442 -14.18 48.48 13.68
N SER A 443 -14.05 47.89 14.87
CA SER A 443 -14.30 48.58 16.14
C SER A 443 -13.50 47.94 17.27
N GLY A 444 -12.91 48.78 18.13
CA GLY A 444 -11.81 48.43 19.01
C GLY A 444 -12.11 47.55 20.24
N SER A 445 -11.00 47.02 20.75
CA SER A 445 -10.62 46.91 22.17
C SER A 445 -11.70 46.63 23.23
N SER A 446 -11.55 45.50 23.95
CA SER A 446 -11.15 45.53 25.38
C SER A 446 -11.08 44.12 26.00
N ASN A 447 -10.35 43.99 27.11
CA ASN A 447 -10.33 42.78 27.94
C ASN A 447 -11.62 42.66 28.76
N SER A 448 -12.18 41.45 28.84
CA SER A 448 -12.70 40.92 30.11
C SER A 448 -12.83 39.39 30.07
N SER A 449 -12.73 38.76 31.24
CA SER A 449 -12.90 37.32 31.43
C SER A 449 -14.31 37.01 31.94
N SER A 450 -14.97 36.02 31.35
CA SER A 450 -16.16 35.40 31.95
C SER A 450 -16.29 33.93 31.52
N SER A 451 -16.70 33.09 32.47
CA SER A 451 -17.12 31.71 32.21
C SER A 451 -18.54 31.69 31.69
N GLY A 452 -18.77 31.11 30.51
CA GLY A 452 -20.08 31.01 29.87
C GLY A 452 -20.37 29.59 29.37
N THR A 453 -21.37 28.93 29.95
CA THR A 453 -21.91 27.66 29.45
C THR A 453 -22.95 27.92 28.37
N GLY A 454 -22.63 27.59 27.11
CA GLY A 454 -23.61 27.38 26.04
C GLY A 454 -23.68 25.88 25.73
N SER A 455 -24.81 25.20 25.94
CA SER A 455 -26.08 25.25 25.19
C SER A 455 -25.98 24.55 23.84
N GLY A 456 -26.27 23.24 23.82
CA GLY A 456 -26.25 22.43 22.61
C GLY A 456 -27.47 22.69 21.72
N ALA A 457 -27.25 23.44 20.65
CA ALA A 457 -28.01 23.41 19.41
C ALA A 457 -27.01 23.27 18.24
N ASP A 458 -27.48 23.23 16.99
CA ASP A 458 -26.68 23.23 15.75
C ASP A 458 -25.80 21.99 15.46
N ALA A 459 -25.57 21.09 16.42
CA ALA A 459 -24.84 19.83 16.21
C ALA A 459 -25.65 18.71 15.52
N ALA A 460 -26.88 18.99 15.06
CA ALA A 460 -27.81 17.99 14.51
C ALA A 460 -27.72 17.82 12.99
N ASP A 461 -27.24 18.82 12.27
CA ASP A 461 -27.33 18.92 10.80
C ASP A 461 -25.97 18.69 10.09
N ASP A 462 -24.95 18.28 10.84
CA ASP A 462 -23.63 17.93 10.28
C ASP A 462 -23.62 16.49 9.72
N PRO A 463 -23.42 16.29 8.40
CA PRO A 463 -23.34 14.96 7.80
C PRO A 463 -22.14 14.12 8.29
N TYR A 464 -21.11 14.71 8.93
CA TYR A 464 -20.06 13.94 9.61
C TYR A 464 -20.57 13.27 10.89
N TYR A 465 -21.51 13.88 11.62
CA TYR A 465 -22.04 13.31 12.86
C TYR A 465 -22.76 11.97 12.66
N ARG A 466 -23.36 11.77 11.47
CA ARG A 466 -23.99 10.49 11.06
C ARG A 466 -22.96 9.36 10.85
N ARG A 467 -21.71 9.67 10.48
CA ARG A 467 -20.71 8.67 10.04
C ARG A 467 -19.98 7.95 11.17
N ASN A 468 -19.96 8.50 12.38
CA ASN A 468 -19.20 7.95 13.52
C ASN A 468 -19.99 6.95 14.41
N ARG A 469 -21.20 6.53 14.01
CA ARG A 469 -22.01 5.55 14.76
C ARG A 469 -21.92 4.14 14.17
N SER A 470 -22.14 3.14 15.00
CA SER A 470 -22.18 1.72 14.61
C SER A 470 -23.53 1.10 14.91
N LEU A 471 -24.05 0.33 13.96
CA LEU A 471 -25.20 -0.54 14.16
C LEU A 471 -24.69 -1.92 14.57
N ARG A 472 -25.26 -2.51 15.62
CA ARG A 472 -25.06 -3.93 15.92
C ARG A 472 -26.14 -4.73 15.21
N VAL A 473 -25.72 -5.72 14.41
CA VAL A 473 -26.61 -6.61 13.66
C VAL A 473 -26.47 -8.01 14.24
N ARG A 474 -27.59 -8.61 14.63
CA ARG A 474 -27.69 -9.96 15.19
C ARG A 474 -28.61 -10.81 14.32
N ILE A 475 -28.22 -12.05 14.05
CA ILE A 475 -29.07 -13.07 13.44
C ILE A 475 -29.15 -14.25 14.42
N SER A 476 -30.35 -14.62 14.82
CA SER A 476 -30.58 -15.71 15.78
C SER A 476 -31.70 -16.64 15.34
N ASP A 477 -31.51 -17.94 15.53
CA ASP A 477 -32.49 -18.96 15.23
C ASP A 477 -33.73 -18.84 16.14
N VAL A 478 -34.91 -18.75 15.55
CA VAL A 478 -36.20 -18.57 16.24
C VAL A 478 -36.58 -19.82 17.06
N SER A 479 -36.17 -21.01 16.63
CA SER A 479 -36.56 -22.28 17.26
C SER A 479 -35.66 -22.67 18.44
N THR A 480 -34.40 -22.22 18.44
CA THR A 480 -33.39 -22.60 19.44
C THR A 480 -32.81 -21.41 20.22
N GLY A 481 -33.08 -20.17 19.79
CA GLY A 481 -32.49 -18.95 20.36
C GLY A 481 -31.01 -18.75 20.05
N LEU A 482 -30.40 -19.62 19.24
CA LEU A 482 -28.96 -19.61 18.98
C LEU A 482 -28.57 -18.47 18.04
N VAL A 483 -27.69 -17.57 18.50
CA VAL A 483 -27.11 -16.51 17.68
C VAL A 483 -26.16 -17.13 16.65
N LYS A 484 -26.52 -17.03 15.37
CA LYS A 484 -25.71 -17.50 14.22
C LYS A 484 -24.70 -16.44 13.76
N LEU A 485 -25.02 -15.16 13.94
CA LEU A 485 -24.14 -14.03 13.63
C LEU A 485 -24.41 -12.87 14.59
N GLU A 486 -23.36 -12.23 15.09
CA GLU A 486 -23.47 -10.91 15.72
C GLU A 486 -22.24 -10.07 15.32
N THR A 487 -22.47 -8.88 14.75
CA THR A 487 -21.43 -8.03 14.19
C THR A 487 -21.77 -6.54 14.33
N ARG A 488 -20.78 -5.67 14.15
CA ARG A 488 -20.94 -4.20 14.11
C ARG A 488 -20.64 -3.68 12.71
N VAL A 489 -21.53 -2.84 12.19
CA VAL A 489 -21.45 -2.23 10.87
C VAL A 489 -21.51 -0.70 11.04
N PRO A 490 -20.64 0.10 10.41
CA PRO A 490 -20.76 1.56 10.44
C PRO A 490 -22.09 2.03 9.86
N ALA A 491 -22.72 3.04 10.48
CA ALA A 491 -24.00 3.60 10.00
C ALA A 491 -23.90 4.24 8.61
N GLY A 492 -22.69 4.54 8.12
CA GLY A 492 -22.46 4.94 6.72
C GLY A 492 -22.44 3.79 5.69
N PHE A 493 -22.60 2.52 6.10
CA PHE A 493 -22.51 1.33 5.24
C PHE A 493 -23.87 0.63 5.02
N LEU A 494 -24.99 1.33 5.22
CA LEU A 494 -26.35 0.80 5.08
C LEU A 494 -26.60 0.13 3.72
N ASN A 495 -26.13 0.74 2.63
CA ASN A 495 -26.30 0.23 1.27
C ASN A 495 -25.46 -1.03 0.99
N GLY A 496 -24.45 -1.34 1.79
CA GLY A 496 -23.75 -2.63 1.76
C GLY A 496 -24.39 -3.69 2.66
N LEU A 497 -25.21 -3.27 3.63
CA LEU A 497 -25.89 -4.16 4.58
C LEU A 497 -26.99 -4.99 3.89
N THR A 498 -27.65 -4.44 2.87
CA THR A 498 -28.62 -5.15 2.03
C THR A 498 -27.96 -6.22 1.14
N ALA A 499 -26.71 -6.03 0.71
CA ALA A 499 -25.95 -7.05 -0.01
C ALA A 499 -25.53 -8.23 0.89
N LEU A 500 -25.35 -7.97 2.19
CA LEU A 500 -25.04 -9.00 3.20
C LEU A 500 -26.30 -9.70 3.74
N ILE A 501 -27.43 -9.00 3.83
CA ILE A 501 -28.71 -9.52 4.30
C ILE A 501 -29.83 -8.99 3.37
N PRO A 502 -30.13 -9.69 2.25
CA PRO A 502 -31.12 -9.23 1.27
C PRO A 502 -32.51 -8.94 1.84
N GLN A 503 -32.90 -9.62 2.92
CA GLN A 503 -34.19 -9.47 3.58
C GLN A 503 -34.38 -8.09 4.24
N VAL A 504 -33.33 -7.29 4.40
CA VAL A 504 -33.42 -5.92 4.92
C VAL A 504 -33.71 -4.90 3.80
N SER A 505 -33.63 -5.27 2.51
CA SER A 505 -33.81 -4.34 1.39
C SER A 505 -35.20 -3.69 1.31
N GLY A 506 -36.21 -4.27 1.97
CA GLY A 506 -37.56 -3.70 2.07
C GLY A 506 -37.73 -2.59 3.12
N PHE A 507 -36.68 -2.28 3.90
CA PHE A 507 -36.72 -1.28 4.97
C PHE A 507 -35.86 -0.07 4.63
N ASN A 508 -36.44 1.14 4.69
CA ASN A 508 -35.65 2.37 4.65
C ASN A 508 -34.97 2.58 6.01
N ILE A 509 -33.82 1.94 6.19
CA ILE A 509 -33.04 1.98 7.44
C ILE A 509 -32.58 3.42 7.74
N GLU A 510 -32.28 4.22 6.71
CA GLU A 510 -31.84 5.61 6.88
C GLU A 510 -32.96 6.48 7.49
N ALA A 511 -34.18 6.42 6.94
CA ALA A 511 -35.33 7.12 7.51
C ALA A 511 -35.69 6.63 8.93
N LEU A 512 -35.54 5.32 9.21
CA LEU A 512 -35.75 4.78 10.56
C LEU A 512 -34.68 5.24 11.55
N LEU A 513 -33.44 5.49 11.09
CA LEU A 513 -32.38 6.08 11.90
C LEU A 513 -32.60 7.57 12.14
N GLU A 514 -33.06 8.32 11.13
CA GLU A 514 -33.46 9.72 11.31
C GLU A 514 -34.61 9.86 12.32
N GLN A 515 -35.65 9.02 12.21
CA GLN A 515 -36.75 8.98 13.17
C GLN A 515 -36.29 8.60 14.60
N ALA A 516 -35.29 7.72 14.74
CA ALA A 516 -34.75 7.33 16.04
C ALA A 516 -33.72 8.33 16.63
N MET A 517 -33.24 9.30 15.84
CA MET A 517 -32.20 10.26 16.25
C MET A 517 -32.63 11.74 16.20
N GLY A 518 -33.79 12.06 15.62
CA GLY A 518 -34.32 13.43 15.52
C GLY A 518 -34.57 14.12 16.88
N PRO A 519 -34.80 15.45 16.89
CA PRO A 519 -34.90 16.23 18.14
C PRO A 519 -36.08 15.83 19.05
N GLU A 520 -37.16 15.28 18.49
CA GLU A 520 -38.31 14.78 19.24
C GLU A 520 -38.32 13.24 19.41
N ALA A 521 -37.22 12.55 19.04
CA ALA A 521 -37.18 11.10 18.99
C ALA A 521 -37.27 10.43 20.37
N VAL A 522 -38.30 9.58 20.55
CA VAL A 522 -38.36 8.62 21.66
C VAL A 522 -37.32 7.53 21.42
N ARG A 523 -36.13 7.72 22.00
CA ARG A 523 -35.00 6.78 21.84
C ARG A 523 -35.40 5.37 22.29
N PRO A 524 -35.01 4.30 21.55
CA PRO A 524 -35.17 2.92 22.00
C PRO A 524 -34.55 2.71 23.38
N GLN A 525 -35.15 1.87 24.22
CA GLN A 525 -34.54 1.51 25.50
C GLN A 525 -33.26 0.69 25.25
N ALA A 526 -32.26 0.83 26.11
CA ALA A 526 -30.96 0.18 25.92
C ALA A 526 -31.12 -1.35 25.78
N GLY A 527 -30.77 -1.89 24.62
CA GLY A 527 -30.94 -3.32 24.28
C GLY A 527 -32.23 -3.67 23.53
N GLN A 528 -33.13 -2.72 23.24
CA GLN A 528 -34.20 -2.90 22.26
C GLN A 528 -33.66 -2.71 20.82
N PRO A 529 -34.08 -3.55 19.86
CA PRO A 529 -33.74 -3.37 18.46
C PRO A 529 -34.58 -2.26 17.82
N LEU A 530 -33.99 -1.53 16.87
CA LEU A 530 -34.70 -0.64 15.94
C LEU A 530 -35.62 -1.43 15.00
N ILE A 531 -35.13 -2.58 14.54
CA ILE A 531 -35.76 -3.42 13.52
C ILE A 531 -35.62 -4.88 13.96
N SER A 532 -36.70 -5.66 13.84
CA SER A 532 -36.68 -7.12 13.98
C SER A 532 -37.48 -7.76 12.85
N ILE A 533 -36.83 -8.60 12.04
CA ILE A 533 -37.39 -9.21 10.83
C ILE A 533 -37.33 -10.74 11.00
N PRO A 534 -38.47 -11.45 11.02
CA PRO A 534 -38.48 -12.90 10.92
C PRO A 534 -38.17 -13.33 9.48
N THR A 535 -37.16 -14.17 9.30
CA THR A 535 -36.66 -14.66 8.01
C THR A 535 -36.60 -16.18 8.02
N GLY A 536 -37.76 -16.84 7.83
CA GLY A 536 -37.88 -18.30 7.94
C GLY A 536 -37.66 -18.76 9.38
N ASN A 537 -36.63 -19.59 9.61
CA ASN A 537 -36.23 -20.05 10.95
C ASN A 537 -35.34 -19.03 11.70
N ASP A 538 -34.99 -17.89 11.10
CA ASP A 538 -34.11 -16.89 11.70
C ASP A 538 -34.83 -15.58 12.04
N MET A 539 -34.26 -14.83 12.98
CA MET A 539 -34.66 -13.48 13.36
C MET A 539 -33.46 -12.55 13.17
N VAL A 540 -33.59 -11.60 12.25
CA VAL A 540 -32.59 -10.53 12.04
C VAL A 540 -32.97 -9.34 12.91
N GLN A 541 -32.07 -8.90 13.79
CA GLN A 541 -32.27 -7.76 14.68
C GLN A 541 -31.18 -6.71 14.47
N ILE A 542 -31.56 -5.45 14.31
CA ILE A 542 -30.64 -4.32 14.17
C ILE A 542 -30.82 -3.39 15.37
N PHE A 543 -29.71 -3.04 16.02
CA PHE A 543 -29.65 -2.19 17.21
C PHE A 543 -28.81 -0.94 16.92
N LEU A 544 -29.21 0.20 17.47
CA LEU A 544 -28.42 1.43 17.50
C LEU A 544 -27.47 1.40 18.70
N GLU A 545 -26.22 1.84 18.50
CA GLU A 545 -25.21 2.03 19.56
C GLU A 545 -24.57 3.44 19.47
#